data_AF-A0A2E2KZT6-F1
#
_entry.id   AF-A0A2E2KZT6-F1
#
_cell.length_a   1.000
_cell.length_b   1.000
_cell.length_c   1.000
_cell.angle_alpha   90.00
_cell.angle_beta   90.00
_cell.angle_gamma   90.00
#
_symmetry.space_group_name_H-M   'P 1'
#
loop_
_entity.id
_entity.type
_entity.pdbx_description
1 polymer ?
#
loop_
_entity_poly.entity_id
_entity_poly.type
_entity_poly.pdbx_seq_one_letter_code
_entity_poly.pdbx_strand_id
1 'polypeptide(L)' 'MNMELETALQIETNRVREALGHLLAEVEADGGDIRCFSAALLTAAVQLHAEVEGPDGLARALASLGRREMVRDGRAGTA' A
#
# COMPACT_ATOMS: atom_id res chain seq x y z
N MET A 1 2.77 -20.17 -18.64
CA MET A 1 2.92 -20.15 -17.18
C MET A 1 2.50 -18.80 -16.54
N ASN A 2 1.83 -17.87 -17.27
CA ASN A 2 1.58 -16.52 -16.72
C ASN A 2 0.10 -16.22 -16.41
N MET A 3 -0.87 -16.79 -17.15
CA MET A 3 -2.28 -16.42 -17.02
C MET A 3 -2.92 -16.91 -15.70
N GLU A 4 -2.53 -18.10 -15.23
CA GLU A 4 -3.02 -18.68 -13.97
C GLU A 4 -2.48 -17.93 -12.74
N LEU A 5 -1.21 -17.50 -12.78
CA LEU A 5 -0.59 -16.72 -11.71
C LEU A 5 -1.18 -15.31 -11.61
N GLU A 6 -1.38 -14.63 -12.75
CA GLU A 6 -2.04 -13.33 -12.80
C GLU A 6 -3.48 -13.40 -12.26
N THR A 7 -4.20 -14.47 -12.61
CA THR A 7 -5.56 -14.71 -12.10
C THR A 7 -5.56 -14.94 -10.60
N ALA A 8 -4.64 -15.77 -10.08
CA ALA A 8 -4.51 -16.02 -8.65
C ALA A 8 -4.15 -14.74 -7.88
N LEU A 9 -3.20 -13.94 -8.39
CA LEU A 9 -2.82 -12.67 -7.78
C LEU A 9 -4.00 -11.68 -7.75
N GLN A 10 -4.80 -11.64 -8.81
CA GLN A 10 -5.99 -10.79 -8.86
C GLN A 10 -7.05 -11.23 -7.84
N ILE A 11 -7.29 -12.53 -7.70
CA ILE A 11 -8.23 -13.08 -6.70
C ILE A 11 -7.79 -12.70 -5.29
N GLU A 12 -6.51 -12.92 -4.96
CA GLU A 12 -5.99 -12.58 -3.64
C GLU A 12 -6.00 -11.07 -3.38
N THR A 13 -5.68 -10.26 -4.39
CA THR A 13 -5.80 -8.80 -4.29
C THR A 13 -7.23 -8.36 -3.97
N ASN A 14 -8.23 -8.98 -4.60
CA ASN A 14 -9.62 -8.67 -4.33
C ASN A 14 -10.04 -9.10 -2.91
N ARG A 15 -9.61 -10.28 -2.46
CA ARG A 15 -9.87 -10.76 -1.09
C ARG A 15 -9.29 -9.82 -0.03
N VAL A 16 -8.05 -9.36 -0.23
CA VAL A 16 -7.40 -8.41 0.69
C VAL A 16 -8.15 -7.07 0.69
N ARG A 17 -8.63 -6.59 -0.46
CA ARG A 17 -9.45 -5.37 -0.55
C ARG A 17 -10.76 -5.49 0.22
N GLU A 18 -11.46 -6.61 0.08
CA GLU A 18 -12.70 -6.88 0.80
C GLU A 18 -12.45 -6.91 2.32
N ALA A 19 -11.42 -7.66 2.76
CA ALA A 19 -11.03 -7.72 4.17
C ALA A 19 -10.68 -6.34 4.74
N LEU A 20 -9.94 -5.52 3.98
CA LEU A 20 -9.61 -4.15 4.39
C LEU A 20 -10.85 -3.27 4.50
N GLY A 21 -11.82 -3.42 3.59
CA GLY A 21 -13.10 -2.72 3.65
C GLY A 21 -13.90 -3.06 4.90
N HIS A 22 -13.93 -4.33 5.29
CA HIS A 22 -14.57 -4.77 6.54
C HIS A 22 -13.89 -4.18 7.77
N LEU A 23 -12.56 -4.22 7.84
CA LEU A 23 -11.82 -3.64 8.96
C LEU A 23 -12.04 -2.14 9.10
N LEU A 24 -12.10 -1.41 7.98
CA LEU A 24 -12.41 0.03 8.00
C LEU A 24 -13.82 0.30 8.54
N ALA A 25 -14.80 -0.49 8.12
CA ALA A 25 -16.18 -0.38 8.62
C ALA A 25 -16.27 -0.69 10.12
N GLU A 26 -15.53 -1.68 10.62
CA GLU A 26 -15.43 -1.99 12.05
C GLU A 26 -14.80 -0.84 12.84
N VAL A 27 -13.67 -0.30 12.37
CA VAL A 27 -13.01 0.84 13.00
C VAL A 27 -13.94 2.05 13.05
N GLU A 28 -14.70 2.32 11.99
CA GLU A 28 -15.66 3.42 11.96
C GLU A 28 -16.84 3.18 12.91
N ALA A 29 -17.38 1.95 12.95
CA ALA A 29 -18.48 1.57 13.84
C ALA A 29 -18.10 1.70 15.33
N ASP A 30 -16.85 1.40 15.67
CA ASP A 30 -16.32 1.54 17.03
C ASP A 30 -15.94 2.99 17.38
N GLY A 31 -16.15 3.95 16.47
CA GLY A 31 -15.79 5.36 16.64
C GLY A 31 -14.28 5.61 16.59
N GLY A 32 -13.51 4.70 15.99
CA GLY A 32 -12.06 4.79 15.84
C GLY A 32 -11.62 5.82 14.81
N ASP A 33 -10.39 6.33 14.96
CA ASP A 33 -9.81 7.27 13.99
C ASP A 33 -9.22 6.50 12.80
N ILE A 34 -9.92 6.56 11.66
CA ILE A 34 -9.50 5.95 10.39
C ILE A 34 -8.10 6.40 9.97
N ARG A 35 -7.70 7.64 10.29
CA ARG A 35 -6.35 8.16 9.95
C ARG A 35 -5.28 7.46 10.76
N CYS A 36 -5.52 7.24 12.06
CA CYS A 36 -4.62 6.47 12.92
C CYS A 36 -4.52 5.03 12.46
N PHE A 37 -5.64 4.39 12.13
CA PHE A 37 -5.67 3.04 11.56
C PHE A 37 -4.87 2.96 10.25
N SER A 38 -5.08 3.91 9.34
CA SER A 38 -4.40 3.96 8.05
C SER A 38 -2.89 4.17 8.21
N ALA A 39 -2.47 5.00 9.16
CA ALA A 39 -1.05 5.20 9.47
C ALA A 39 -0.41 3.95 10.07
N ALA A 40 -1.10 3.23 10.96
CA ALA A 40 -0.63 1.97 11.52
C ALA A 40 -0.47 0.90 10.43
N LEU A 41 -1.46 0.77 9.54
CA LEU A 41 -1.42 -0.18 8.42
C LEU A 41 -0.28 0.13 7.46
N LEU A 42 -0.08 1.40 7.10
CA LEU A 42 1.04 1.83 6.27
C LEU A 42 2.39 1.51 6.93
N THR A 43 2.50 1.72 8.24
CA THR A 43 3.70 1.41 9.01
C THR A 43 4.02 -0.08 8.95
N ALA A 44 3.02 -0.94 9.18
CA ALA A 44 3.18 -2.38 9.09
C ALA A 44 3.58 -2.84 7.68
N ALA A 45 2.99 -2.25 6.64
CA ALA A 45 3.33 -2.55 5.24
C ALA A 45 4.79 -2.16 4.92
N VAL A 46 5.25 -1.00 5.41
CA VAL A 46 6.64 -0.54 5.25
C VAL A 46 7.61 -1.47 5.96
N GLN A 47 7.30 -1.88 7.19
CA GLN A 47 8.11 -2.84 7.96
C GLN A 47 8.23 -4.18 7.23
N LEU A 48 7.11 -4.76 6.80
CA LEU A 48 7.10 -6.01 6.05
C LEU A 48 7.92 -5.90 4.76
N HIS A 49 7.79 -4.79 4.03
CA HIS A 49 8.57 -4.60 2.81
C HIS A 49 10.07 -4.48 3.09
N ALA A 50 10.46 -3.81 4.18
CA ALA A 50 11.85 -3.72 4.61
C ALA A 50 12.41 -5.10 5.03
N GLU A 51 11.59 -5.95 5.65
CA GLU A 51 11.99 -7.32 6.02
C GLU A 51 12.23 -8.21 4.80
N VAL A 52 11.42 -8.06 3.75
CA VAL A 52 11.51 -8.87 2.52
C VAL A 52 12.61 -8.38 1.59
N GLU A 53 12.66 -7.07 1.32
CA GLU A 53 13.52 -6.48 0.28
C GLU A 53 14.75 -5.76 0.83
N GLY A 54 14.85 -5.65 2.16
CA GLY A 54 15.89 -4.87 2.84
C GLY A 54 15.69 -3.34 2.74
N PRO A 55 16.54 -2.58 3.43
CA PRO A 55 16.45 -1.11 3.48
C PRO A 55 16.63 -0.45 2.11
N ASP A 56 17.51 -1.00 1.25
CA ASP A 56 17.76 -0.45 -0.08
C ASP A 56 16.57 -0.67 -1.03
N GLY A 57 15.88 -1.81 -0.90
CA GLY A 57 14.65 -2.10 -1.64
C GLY A 57 13.54 -1.12 -1.27
N LEU A 58 13.34 -0.90 0.03
CA LEU A 58 12.39 0.09 0.53
C LEU A 58 12.73 1.50 0.04
N ALA A 59 14.00 1.93 0.08
CA ALA A 59 14.41 3.25 -0.40
C ALA A 59 14.06 3.45 -1.89
N ARG A 60 14.28 2.43 -2.72
CA ARG A 60 13.89 2.45 -4.14
C ARG A 60 12.37 2.53 -4.33
N ALA A 61 11.62 1.77 -3.54
CA ALA A 61 10.16 1.76 -3.59
C ALA A 61 9.59 3.14 -3.21
N LEU A 62 10.08 3.76 -2.13
CA LEU A 62 9.68 5.09 -1.70
C LEU A 62 10.05 6.17 -2.72
N ALA A 63 11.26 6.11 -3.30
CA ALA A 63 11.67 7.04 -4.35
C ALA A 63 10.79 6.92 -5.61
N SER A 64 10.40 5.69 -5.97
CA SER A 64 9.47 5.42 -7.08
C SER A 64 8.09 6.00 -6.81
N LEU A 65 7.56 5.81 -5.60
CA LEU A 65 6.29 6.38 -5.16
C LEU A 65 6.33 7.92 -5.21
N GLY A 66 7.36 8.53 -4.60
CA GLY A 66 7.54 9.97 -4.60
C GLY A 66 7.59 10.57 -6.00
N ARG A 67 8.31 9.93 -6.94
CA ARG A 67 8.31 10.36 -8.35
C ARG A 67 6.92 10.28 -8.98
N ARG A 68 6.14 9.22 -8.74
CA ARG A 68 4.79 9.09 -9.30
C ARG A 68 3.85 10.16 -8.77
N GLU A 69 3.88 10.43 -7.47
CA GLU A 69 3.04 11.48 -6.87
C GLU A 69 3.46 12.88 -7.35
N MET A 70 4.76 13.14 -7.50
CA MET A 70 5.24 14.40 -8.10
C MET A 70 4.79 14.58 -9.55
N VAL A 71 4.75 13.50 -10.34
CA VAL A 71 4.23 13.52 -11.72
C VAL A 71 2.71 13.77 -11.71
N ARG A 72 1.98 13.10 -10.81
CA ARG A 72 0.53 13.27 -10.65
C ARG A 72 0.15 14.72 -10.30
N ASP A 73 0.93 15.37 -9.46
CA ASP A 73 0.72 16.76 -9.04
C ASP A 73 1.34 17.80 -9.98
N GLY A 74 1.94 17.37 -11.11
CA GLY A 74 2.56 18.26 -12.10
C GLY A 74 3.84 18.95 -11.62
N ARG A 75 4.47 18.47 -10.54
CA ARG A 75 5.70 19.01 -9.95
C ARG A 75 6.98 18.28 -10.41
N ALA A 76 6.84 17.25 -11.24
CA ALA A 76 7.99 16.58 -11.83
C ALA A 76 8.62 17.46 -12.93
N GLY A 77 9.72 18.14 -12.61
CA GLY A 77 10.54 18.86 -13.60
C GLY A 77 10.92 20.30 -13.24
N THR A 78 10.53 20.84 -12.09
CA THR A 78 11.05 22.13 -11.60
C THR A 78 12.39 21.92 -10.89
N ALA A 79 13.47 21.79 -11.65
CA ALA A 79 14.84 21.91 -11.18
C ALA A 79 15.58 22.92 -12.07
#